data_AF-A0A6P0T757-F1
#
_entry.id   AF-A0A6P0T757-F1
#
_cell.length_a   1.000
_cell.length_b   1.000
_cell.length_c   1.000
_cell.angle_alpha   90.00
_cell.angle_beta   90.00
_cell.angle_gamma   90.00
#
_symmetry.space_group_name_H-M   'P 1'
#
loop_
_entity.id
_entity.type
_entity.pdbx_description
1 polymer ?
#
loop_
_entity_poly.entity_id
_entity_poly.type
_entity_poly.pdbx_seq_one_letter_code
_entity_poly.pdbx_strand_id
1 'polypeptide(L)'
;GLISALAIGFAEELVFRGWLLDELQRDYSFKTSQWIGAIAFALLHFLKPIPEMIRGLPRFPSLLLLGLILIWAKGSTQGRLGLSIGLHAGLVWGYYIIDVGQLVVYSGKVAPWITGINRDPTAGIMGLLFLALVAWWMKRNHQSD
;
A
#
# COMPACT_ATOMS: atom_id res chain seq x y z
N GLY A 1 -12.79 8.12 10.62
CA GLY A 1 -11.66 8.51 9.77
C GLY A 1 -10.33 8.17 10.41
N LEU A 2 -9.70 9.11 11.12
CA LEU A 2 -8.30 8.97 11.57
C LEU A 2 -8.07 7.79 12.52
N ILE A 3 -8.88 7.65 13.56
CA ILE A 3 -8.76 6.54 14.52
C ILE A 3 -8.87 5.19 13.81
N SER A 4 -9.84 5.04 12.89
CA SER A 4 -10.02 3.83 12.09
C SER A 4 -8.80 3.55 11.22
N ALA A 5 -8.25 4.56 10.55
CA ALA A 5 -7.07 4.40 9.70
C ALA A 5 -5.82 4.03 10.50
N LEU A 6 -5.63 4.62 11.69
CA LEU A 6 -4.56 4.23 12.61
C LEU A 6 -4.73 2.81 13.12
N ALA A 7 -5.94 2.40 13.48
CA ALA A 7 -6.23 1.03 13.93
C ALA A 7 -5.97 0.01 12.82
N ILE A 8 -6.39 0.31 11.58
CA ILE A 8 -6.14 -0.52 10.40
C ILE A 8 -4.63 -0.64 10.15
N GLY A 9 -3.94 0.50 9.99
CA GLY A 9 -2.49 0.50 9.75
C GLY A 9 -1.72 -0.20 10.86
N PHE A 10 -2.08 0.03 12.12
CA PHE A 10 -1.45 -0.65 13.26
C PHE A 10 -1.65 -2.18 13.21
N ALA A 11 -2.89 -2.63 13.10
CA ALA A 11 -3.20 -4.06 13.11
C ALA A 11 -2.58 -4.78 11.91
N GLU A 12 -2.70 -4.21 10.71
CA GLU A 12 -2.17 -4.81 9.50
C GLU A 12 -0.64 -4.82 9.49
N GLU A 13 0.02 -3.74 9.90
CA GLU A 13 1.49 -3.74 9.94
C GLU A 13 2.06 -4.70 10.99
N LEU A 14 1.37 -4.92 12.12
CA LEU A 14 1.76 -5.97 13.06
C LEU A 14 1.71 -7.37 12.41
N VAL A 15 0.66 -7.67 11.65
CA VAL A 15 0.51 -8.98 10.99
C VAL A 15 1.49 -9.13 9.83
N PHE A 16 1.50 -8.19 8.89
CA PHE A 16 2.28 -8.34 7.65
C PHE A 16 3.76 -8.10 7.85
N ARG A 17 4.13 -7.05 8.61
CA ARG A 17 5.53 -6.61 8.74
C ARG A 17 6.10 -7.01 10.08
N GLY A 18 5.31 -7.07 11.15
CA GLY A 18 5.74 -7.50 12.48
C GLY A 18 5.85 -9.02 12.64
N TRP A 19 5.00 -9.78 11.95
CA TRP A 19 5.01 -11.25 12.04
C TRP A 19 5.38 -11.92 10.71
N LEU A 20 4.54 -11.82 9.67
CA LEU A 20 4.70 -12.60 8.44
C LEU A 20 6.06 -12.38 7.77
N LEU A 21 6.47 -11.12 7.60
CA LEU A 21 7.76 -10.79 7.00
C LEU A 21 8.94 -11.33 7.83
N ASP A 22 8.87 -11.23 9.15
CA ASP A 22 9.94 -11.69 10.05
C ASP A 22 10.02 -13.21 10.08
N GLU A 23 8.87 -13.88 10.04
CA GLU A 23 8.81 -15.34 9.93
C GLU A 23 9.42 -15.82 8.62
N LEU A 24 9.08 -15.20 7.49
CA LEU A 24 9.70 -15.52 6.20
C LEU A 24 11.21 -15.28 6.20
N GLN A 25 11.71 -14.29 6.92
CA GLN A 25 13.15 -14.00 6.97
C GLN A 25 13.95 -14.99 7.83
N ARG A 26 13.30 -15.87 8.60
CA ARG A 26 14.00 -16.95 9.34
C ARG A 26 14.58 -17.98 8.39
N ASP A 27 13.85 -18.30 7.31
CA ASP A 27 14.17 -19.39 6.40
C ASP A 27 14.50 -18.93 4.97
N TYR A 28 14.16 -17.69 4.60
CA TYR A 28 14.35 -17.15 3.25
C TYR A 28 15.17 -15.86 3.23
N SER A 29 15.87 -15.62 2.11
CA SER A 29 16.58 -14.36 1.88
C SER A 29 15.63 -13.16 1.90
N PHE A 30 16.11 -11.98 2.32
CA PHE A 30 15.32 -10.75 2.29
C PHE A 30 14.64 -10.49 0.92
N LYS A 31 15.34 -10.77 -0.18
CA LYS A 31 14.79 -10.59 -1.53
C LYS A 31 13.59 -11.50 -1.78
N THR A 32 13.63 -12.73 -1.32
CA THR A 32 12.51 -13.68 -1.41
C THR A 32 11.38 -13.25 -0.49
N SER A 33 11.69 -12.96 0.78
CA SER A 33 10.70 -12.60 1.80
C SER A 33 9.93 -11.33 1.45
N GLN A 34 10.59 -10.30 0.87
CA GLN A 34 9.91 -9.07 0.48
C GLN A 34 8.89 -9.30 -0.65
N TRP A 35 9.20 -10.15 -1.63
CA TRP A 35 8.29 -10.42 -2.74
C TRP A 35 7.12 -11.28 -2.29
N ILE A 36 7.37 -12.34 -1.50
CA ILE A 36 6.31 -13.17 -0.93
C ILE A 36 5.39 -12.31 -0.05
N GLY A 37 5.95 -11.51 0.86
CA GLY A 37 5.18 -10.64 1.74
C GLY A 37 4.35 -9.59 0.98
N ALA A 38 4.92 -8.92 -0.01
CA ALA A 38 4.20 -7.92 -0.81
C ALA A 38 3.11 -8.53 -1.69
N ILE A 39 3.35 -9.71 -2.27
CA ILE A 39 2.34 -10.45 -3.05
C ILE A 39 1.21 -10.92 -2.13
N ALA A 40 1.52 -11.49 -0.97
CA ALA A 40 0.52 -11.92 0.01
C ALA A 40 -0.36 -10.73 0.46
N PHE A 41 0.26 -9.59 0.77
CA PHE A 41 -0.43 -8.35 1.09
C PHE A 41 -1.39 -7.93 -0.02
N ALA A 42 -0.90 -7.87 -1.27
CA ALA A 42 -1.72 -7.47 -2.41
C ALA A 42 -2.87 -8.44 -2.69
N LEU A 43 -2.61 -9.76 -2.63
CA LEU A 43 -3.62 -10.79 -2.85
C LEU A 43 -4.72 -10.74 -1.78
N LEU A 44 -4.38 -10.59 -0.50
CA LEU A 44 -5.37 -10.52 0.58
C LEU A 44 -6.25 -9.26 0.47
N HIS A 45 -5.68 -8.14 0.03
CA HIS A 45 -6.44 -6.92 -0.27
C HIS A 45 -7.29 -7.02 -1.54
N PHE A 46 -6.89 -7.90 -2.45
CA PHE A 46 -7.54 -8.11 -3.73
C PHE A 46 -8.66 -9.17 -3.65
N LEU A 47 -8.61 -10.07 -2.65
CA LEU A 47 -9.54 -11.18 -2.51
C LEU A 47 -10.96 -10.69 -2.19
N LYS A 48 -11.81 -10.73 -3.22
CA LYS A 48 -13.22 -10.31 -3.20
C LYS A 48 -14.03 -11.28 -4.07
N PRO A 49 -15.37 -11.20 -4.12
CA PRO A 49 -16.12 -11.93 -5.15
C PRO A 49 -15.56 -11.66 -6.56
N ILE A 50 -15.52 -12.69 -7.41
CA ILE A 50 -14.87 -12.65 -8.73
C ILE A 50 -15.20 -11.39 -9.55
N PRO A 51 -16.46 -10.90 -9.62
CA PRO A 51 -16.76 -9.67 -10.36
C PRO A 51 -16.03 -8.43 -9.83
N GLU A 52 -15.87 -8.32 -8.51
CA GLU A 52 -15.16 -7.21 -7.87
C GLU A 52 -13.65 -7.31 -8.07
N MET A 53 -13.10 -8.53 -8.12
CA MET A 53 -11.70 -8.74 -8.49
C MET A 53 -11.43 -8.25 -9.92
N ILE A 54 -12.28 -8.62 -10.88
CA ILE A 54 -12.11 -8.19 -12.28
C ILE A 54 -12.17 -6.66 -12.39
N ARG A 55 -13.13 -6.02 -11.72
CA ARG A 55 -13.25 -4.54 -11.68
C ARG A 55 -12.06 -3.88 -11.00
N GLY A 56 -11.54 -4.50 -9.95
CA GLY A 56 -10.42 -3.99 -9.16
C GLY A 56 -9.04 -4.28 -9.74
N LEU A 57 -8.94 -5.07 -10.83
CA LEU A 57 -7.66 -5.53 -11.39
C LEU A 57 -6.64 -4.39 -11.63
N PRO A 58 -7.03 -3.20 -12.12
CA PRO A 58 -6.11 -2.08 -12.31
C PRO A 58 -5.44 -1.58 -11.01
N ARG A 59 -6.02 -1.86 -9.84
CA ARG A 59 -5.47 -1.49 -8.52
C ARG A 59 -4.32 -2.40 -8.07
N PHE A 60 -4.26 -3.63 -8.56
CA PHE A 60 -3.32 -4.64 -8.08
C PHE A 60 -1.85 -4.19 -8.10
N PRO A 61 -1.33 -3.52 -9.15
CA PRO A 61 0.04 -3.00 -9.16
C PRO A 61 0.31 -2.01 -8.02
N SER A 62 -0.65 -1.14 -7.71
CA SER A 62 -0.54 -0.17 -6.61
C SER A 62 -0.52 -0.86 -5.24
N LEU A 63 -1.29 -1.92 -5.04
CA LEU A 63 -1.27 -2.72 -3.80
C LEU A 63 0.07 -3.44 -3.61
N LEU A 64 0.60 -4.04 -4.68
CA LEU A 64 1.91 -4.70 -4.64
C LEU A 64 3.02 -3.69 -4.31
N LEU A 65 2.97 -2.50 -4.92
CA LEU A 65 3.93 -1.43 -4.69
C LEU A 65 3.85 -0.87 -3.27
N LEU A 66 2.63 -0.67 -2.74
CA LEU A 66 2.41 -0.33 -1.34
C LEU A 66 2.97 -1.42 -0.40
N GLY A 67 2.78 -2.68 -0.76
CA GLY A 67 3.38 -3.85 -0.12
C GLY A 67 4.88 -3.67 0.11
N LEU A 68 5.61 -3.38 -0.97
CA LEU A 68 7.06 -3.16 -0.98
C LEU A 68 7.49 -1.90 -0.24
N ILE A 69 6.78 -0.77 -0.44
CA ILE A 69 7.05 0.50 0.27
C ILE A 69 7.10 0.28 1.78
N LEU A 70 6.12 -0.42 2.32
CA LEU A 70 5.99 -0.62 3.76
C LEU A 70 7.04 -1.61 4.32
N ILE A 71 7.53 -2.53 3.49
CA ILE A 71 8.66 -3.40 3.83
C ILE A 71 9.97 -2.59 3.89
N TRP A 72 10.22 -1.76 2.88
CA TRP A 72 11.41 -0.89 2.87
C TRP A 72 11.37 0.18 3.96
N ALA A 73 10.18 0.68 4.32
CA ALA A 73 10.00 1.57 5.47
C ALA A 73 10.48 0.92 6.78
N LYS A 74 10.10 -0.34 7.05
CA LYS A 74 10.60 -1.11 8.18
C LYS A 74 12.13 -1.28 8.12
N GLY A 75 12.64 -1.62 6.93
CA GLY A 75 14.08 -1.78 6.68
C GLY A 75 14.88 -0.52 6.99
N SER A 76 14.42 0.65 6.52
CA SER A 76 15.05 1.97 6.74
C SER A 76 14.96 2.49 8.18
N THR A 77 14.33 1.74 9.07
CA THR A 77 14.15 2.13 10.49
C THR A 77 14.65 1.04 11.42
N GLN A 78 15.65 0.26 10.99
CA GLN A 78 16.28 -0.80 11.79
C GLN A 78 15.26 -1.84 12.32
N GLY A 79 14.24 -2.17 11.51
CA GLY A 79 13.22 -3.14 11.87
C GLY A 79 12.02 -2.56 12.65
N ARG A 80 11.98 -1.26 12.94
CA ARG A 80 10.86 -0.63 13.65
C ARG A 80 9.63 -0.49 12.75
N LEU A 81 8.44 -0.64 13.31
CA LEU A 81 7.19 -0.58 12.54
C LEU A 81 6.58 0.82 12.43
N GLY A 82 7.06 1.80 13.19
CA GLY A 82 6.44 3.13 13.28
C GLY A 82 6.27 3.83 11.94
N LEU A 83 7.27 3.76 11.06
CA LEU A 83 7.21 4.36 9.72
C LEU A 83 6.22 3.61 8.82
N SER A 84 6.22 2.28 8.83
CA SER A 84 5.26 1.48 8.07
C SER A 84 3.82 1.77 8.54
N ILE A 85 3.58 1.82 9.85
CA ILE A 85 2.26 2.13 10.43
C ILE A 85 1.83 3.54 10.02
N GLY A 86 2.71 4.53 10.15
CA GLY A 86 2.41 5.91 9.79
C GLY A 86 2.10 6.09 8.31
N LEU A 87 2.90 5.49 7.42
CA LEU A 87 2.67 5.54 5.98
C LEU A 87 1.37 4.83 5.60
N HIS A 88 1.11 3.64 6.13
CA HIS A 88 -0.09 2.89 5.82
C HIS A 88 -1.34 3.62 6.32
N ALA A 89 -1.38 3.96 7.60
CA ALA A 89 -2.49 4.69 8.20
C ALA A 89 -2.72 6.04 7.52
N GLY A 90 -1.65 6.78 7.19
CA GLY A 90 -1.72 8.06 6.50
C GLY A 90 -2.36 7.95 5.12
N LEU A 91 -1.99 6.94 4.33
CA LEU A 91 -2.59 6.71 3.01
C LEU A 91 -4.05 6.26 3.10
N VAL A 92 -4.38 5.36 4.03
CA VAL A 92 -5.77 4.94 4.28
C VAL A 92 -6.63 6.13 4.71
N TRP A 93 -6.11 6.97 5.60
CA TRP A 93 -6.80 8.15 6.08
C TRP A 93 -6.99 9.21 4.99
N GLY A 94 -5.96 9.47 4.19
CA GLY A 94 -6.02 10.41 3.07
C GLY A 94 -7.06 9.99 2.04
N TYR A 95 -7.09 8.70 1.68
CA TYR A 95 -8.14 8.16 0.83
C TYR A 95 -9.53 8.34 1.44
N TYR A 96 -9.70 7.98 2.72
CA TYR A 96 -10.98 8.10 3.42
C TYR A 96 -11.52 9.54 3.44
N ILE A 97 -10.66 10.51 3.71
CA ILE A 97 -11.06 11.92 3.73
C ILE A 97 -11.47 12.42 2.34
N ILE A 98 -10.76 12.00 1.28
CA ILE A 98 -11.09 12.41 -0.08
C ILE A 98 -12.42 11.78 -0.54
N ASP A 99 -12.59 10.48 -0.32
CA ASP A 99 -13.72 9.72 -0.85
C ASP A 99 -14.98 9.88 0.02
N VAL A 100 -14.86 9.61 1.34
CA VAL A 100 -15.99 9.67 2.28
C VAL A 100 -16.23 11.10 2.77
N GLY A 101 -15.16 11.85 3.02
CA GLY A 101 -15.24 13.25 3.42
C GLY A 101 -15.63 14.21 2.28
N GLN A 102 -15.75 13.71 1.04
CA GLN A 102 -16.16 14.45 -0.15
C GLN A 102 -15.39 15.76 -0.35
N LEU A 103 -14.11 15.80 0.03
CA LEU A 103 -13.29 17.01 -0.10
C LEU A 103 -12.98 17.41 -1.55
N VAL A 104 -13.26 16.52 -2.51
CA VAL A 104 -12.97 16.75 -3.92
C VAL A 104 -14.22 16.53 -4.77
N VAL A 105 -14.50 17.49 -5.66
CA VAL A 105 -15.50 17.35 -6.71
C VAL A 105 -14.81 16.87 -7.98
N TYR A 106 -15.18 15.68 -8.45
CA TYR A 106 -14.63 15.11 -9.68
C TYR A 106 -15.21 15.84 -10.90
N SER A 107 -14.34 16.53 -11.65
CA SER A 107 -14.76 17.34 -12.81
C SER A 107 -15.22 16.53 -14.02
N GLY A 108 -14.87 15.24 -14.09
CA GLY A 108 -15.15 14.37 -15.23
C GLY A 108 -14.39 14.71 -16.51
N LYS A 109 -13.48 15.71 -16.48
CA LYS A 109 -12.76 16.18 -17.67
C LYS A 109 -11.57 15.31 -18.07
N VAL A 110 -10.99 14.59 -17.10
CA VAL A 110 -9.82 13.72 -17.31
C VAL A 110 -10.28 12.27 -17.30
N ALA A 111 -9.70 11.45 -18.16
CA ALA A 111 -10.09 10.05 -18.31
C ALA A 111 -9.88 9.23 -17.02
N PRO A 112 -10.81 8.35 -16.63
CA PRO A 112 -10.74 7.59 -15.38
C PRO A 112 -9.49 6.72 -15.22
N TRP A 113 -8.91 6.17 -16.30
CA TRP A 113 -7.67 5.39 -16.20
C TRP A 113 -6.45 6.22 -15.78
N ILE A 114 -6.52 7.55 -15.90
CA ILE A 114 -5.48 8.48 -15.41
C ILE A 114 -5.70 8.78 -13.93
N THR A 115 -6.91 9.21 -13.56
CA THR A 115 -7.21 9.74 -12.22
C THR A 115 -7.66 8.69 -11.21
N GLY A 116 -8.12 7.53 -11.68
CA GLY A 116 -8.68 6.46 -10.84
C GLY A 116 -10.01 5.94 -11.38
N ILE A 117 -10.06 4.66 -11.71
CA ILE A 117 -11.29 3.97 -12.12
C ILE A 117 -12.22 3.87 -10.90
N ASN A 118 -13.51 4.12 -11.08
CA ASN A 118 -14.51 4.12 -10.01
C ASN A 118 -14.15 5.03 -8.82
N ARG A 119 -13.45 6.15 -9.08
CA ARG A 119 -12.95 7.09 -8.06
C ARG A 119 -11.88 6.52 -7.13
N ASP A 120 -11.35 5.34 -7.41
CA ASP A 120 -10.21 4.78 -6.69
C ASP A 120 -8.90 5.28 -7.32
N PRO A 121 -8.17 6.23 -6.70
CA PRO A 121 -6.94 6.78 -7.27
C PRO A 121 -5.85 5.72 -7.43
N THR A 122 -5.88 4.65 -6.63
CA THR A 122 -4.92 3.54 -6.74
C THR A 122 -5.19 2.63 -7.93
N ALA A 123 -6.36 2.75 -8.56
CA ALA A 123 -6.71 2.09 -9.82
C ALA A 123 -6.42 2.96 -11.06
N GLY A 124 -5.71 4.08 -10.90
CA GLY A 124 -5.32 4.99 -11.99
C GLY A 124 -3.81 5.21 -12.05
N ILE A 125 -3.33 5.71 -13.20
CA ILE A 125 -1.90 5.96 -13.42
C ILE A 125 -1.34 7.00 -12.44
N MET A 126 -2.09 8.03 -12.10
CA MET A 126 -1.61 9.07 -11.16
C MET A 126 -1.28 8.48 -9.78
N GLY A 127 -2.15 7.61 -9.25
CA GLY A 127 -1.89 6.93 -7.97
C GLY A 127 -0.71 5.96 -8.07
N LEU A 128 -0.61 5.22 -9.18
CA LEU A 128 0.52 4.33 -9.42
C LEU A 128 1.85 5.09 -9.50
N LEU A 129 1.90 6.22 -10.22
CA LEU A 129 3.08 7.09 -10.31
C LEU A 129 3.46 7.68 -8.96
N PHE A 130 2.46 8.15 -8.20
CA PHE A 130 2.69 8.64 -6.83
C PHE A 130 3.34 7.56 -5.97
N LEU A 131 2.79 6.35 -5.96
CA LEU A 131 3.37 5.23 -5.22
C LEU A 131 4.74 4.83 -5.78
N ALA A 132 4.99 4.92 -7.08
CA ALA A 132 6.30 4.64 -7.68
C ALA A 132 7.38 5.62 -7.19
N LEU A 133 7.04 6.90 -7.03
CA LEU A 133 7.94 7.90 -6.46
C LEU A 133 8.24 7.61 -4.98
N VAL A 134 7.22 7.26 -4.19
CA VAL A 134 7.40 6.88 -2.78
C VAL A 134 8.24 5.61 -2.67
N ALA A 135 7.98 4.61 -3.51
CA ALA A 135 8.72 3.37 -3.61
C ALA A 135 10.20 3.62 -3.95
N TRP A 136 10.48 4.47 -4.93
CA TRP A 136 11.84 4.86 -5.28
C TRP A 136 12.56 5.53 -4.10
N TRP A 137 11.89 6.48 -3.43
CA TRP A 137 12.45 7.17 -2.27
C TRP A 137 12.74 6.20 -1.11
N MET A 138 11.82 5.30 -0.80
CA MET A 138 11.99 4.32 0.28
C MET A 138 13.05 3.27 -0.02
N LYS A 139 13.11 2.79 -1.26
CA LYS A 139 14.15 1.85 -1.68
C LYS A 139 15.53 2.47 -1.56
N ARG A 140 15.70 3.74 -1.94
CA ARG A 140 16.97 4.45 -1.83
C ARG A 140 17.42 4.56 -0.37
N ASN A 141 16.52 4.95 0.53
CA ASN A 141 16.84 5.08 1.96
C ASN A 141 17.14 3.72 2.62
N HIS A 142 16.47 2.65 2.17
CA HIS A 142 16.75 1.31 2.67
C HIS A 142 18.12 0.78 2.24
N GLN A 143 18.62 1.17 1.07
CA GLN A 143 19.93 0.74 0.55
C GLN A 143 21.11 1.53 1.13
N SER A 144 20.85 2.66 1.78
CA SER A 144 21.89 3.49 2.42
C SER A 144 22.23 3.09 3.84
N ASP A 145 21.50 2.14 4.42
CA ASP A 145 21.70 1.57 5.76
C ASP A 145 22.36 0.18 5.67
#